data_AF-A0AB39M2S3-F1
#
_entry.id   AF-A0AB39M2S3-F1
#
_cell.length_a   1.000
_cell.length_b   1.000
_cell.length_c   1.000
_cell.angle_alpha   90.00
_cell.angle_beta   90.00
_cell.angle_gamma   90.00
#
_symmetry.space_group_name_H-M   'P 1'
#
loop_
_entity.id
_entity.type
_entity.pdbx_description
1 polymer ?
#
loop_
_entity_poly.entity_id
_entity_poly.type
_entity_poly.pdbx_seq_one_letter_code
_entity_poly.pdbx_strand_id
1 'polypeptide(L)'
;MTLPEQTPVENKPGEQTGETPPGQRPDDQVTDPEAGAGGSSGAPEDELPDWARKELAKVRGEAAGYRTRLRDAETRLDGAKSAEEFEAALTEVKQQNAELERSLVVASVARRFDLPEELAGRLRGTTPEELEADAKSLQSLLAPKAPSALGGGLDPSEGDDDGEMDPRKLARRTRRF
;
A
#
# COMPACT_ATOMS: atom_id res chain seq x y z
N MET A 1 75.97 -1.73 34.22
CA MET A 1 74.93 -2.80 34.24
C MET A 1 75.07 -3.60 32.96
N THR A 2 75.49 -4.85 33.12
CA THR A 2 75.34 -6.07 32.28
C THR A 2 74.85 -5.97 30.81
N LEU A 3 75.72 -6.47 29.90
CA LEU A 3 75.54 -7.02 28.52
C LEU A 3 74.65 -8.30 28.48
N PRO A 4 74.30 -8.95 27.33
CA PRO A 4 74.60 -8.71 25.88
C PRO A 4 73.42 -8.92 24.86
N GLU A 5 73.71 -8.66 23.58
CA GLU A 5 73.04 -9.13 22.34
C GLU A 5 72.88 -10.66 22.23
N GLN A 6 71.89 -11.14 21.45
CA GLN A 6 72.07 -12.15 20.38
C GLN A 6 70.76 -12.50 19.61
N THR A 7 70.97 -12.87 18.35
CA THR A 7 70.08 -12.98 17.18
C THR A 7 69.45 -14.39 16.99
N PRO A 8 68.66 -14.67 15.92
CA PRO A 8 67.60 -15.69 15.86
C PRO A 8 68.06 -17.06 15.34
N VAL A 9 67.30 -18.12 15.62
CA VAL A 9 67.48 -19.44 14.97
C VAL A 9 66.15 -20.14 14.68
N GLU A 10 66.04 -20.51 13.42
CA GLU A 10 65.06 -21.34 12.71
C GLU A 10 65.15 -22.84 13.07
N ASN A 11 64.02 -23.57 13.05
CA ASN A 11 64.00 -25.01 12.73
C ASN A 11 62.57 -25.52 12.42
N LYS A 12 62.38 -26.01 11.19
CA LYS A 12 61.36 -27.00 10.73
C LYS A 12 61.90 -28.44 10.95
N PRO A 13 61.29 -29.58 10.53
CA PRO A 13 59.92 -29.92 10.08
C PRO A 13 59.33 -31.18 10.79
N GLY A 14 58.06 -31.54 10.51
CA GLY A 14 57.50 -32.85 10.86
C GLY A 14 56.14 -33.11 10.21
N GLU A 15 56.15 -33.74 9.03
CA GLU A 15 54.99 -34.37 8.39
C GLU A 15 54.58 -35.65 9.13
N GLN A 16 53.28 -35.86 9.35
CA GLN A 16 52.66 -37.16 9.13
C GLN A 16 51.16 -37.00 8.82
N THR A 17 50.87 -37.42 7.59
CA THR A 17 49.59 -37.63 6.91
C THR A 17 48.66 -38.61 7.64
N GLY A 18 47.36 -38.32 7.61
CA GLY A 18 46.27 -39.28 7.81
C GLY A 18 45.08 -38.86 6.94
N GLU A 19 44.65 -39.77 6.05
CA GLU A 19 43.69 -39.61 4.97
C GLU A 19 42.20 -39.41 5.40
N THR A 20 41.46 -38.70 4.53
CA THR A 20 39.99 -38.52 4.25
C THR A 20 39.07 -39.74 4.53
N PRO A 21 37.70 -39.68 4.56
CA PRO A 21 36.75 -38.79 3.83
C PRO A 21 35.42 -38.37 4.58
N PRO A 22 34.47 -37.65 3.94
CA PRO A 22 33.45 -36.80 4.59
C PRO A 22 32.05 -37.44 4.73
N GLY A 23 31.24 -36.89 5.63
CA GLY A 23 29.77 -36.93 5.55
C GLY A 23 29.03 -37.50 6.77
N GLN A 24 28.22 -36.66 7.42
CA GLN A 24 26.88 -37.04 7.90
C GLN A 24 26.08 -35.80 8.31
N ARG A 25 24.96 -35.59 7.61
CA ARG A 25 23.84 -34.76 8.08
C ARG A 25 23.15 -35.52 9.22
N PRO A 26 22.65 -34.87 10.27
CA PRO A 26 21.62 -35.46 11.10
C PRO A 26 20.25 -35.11 10.49
N ASP A 27 19.68 -36.06 9.75
CA ASP A 27 18.23 -36.14 9.59
C ASP A 27 17.63 -36.85 10.82
N ASP A 28 16.41 -36.43 11.14
CA ASP A 28 15.39 -37.13 11.94
C ASP A 28 15.54 -37.22 13.48
N GLN A 29 15.08 -36.16 14.15
CA GLN A 29 14.23 -36.35 15.34
C GLN A 29 12.87 -35.71 15.09
N VAL A 30 11.90 -36.57 14.77
CA VAL A 30 10.47 -36.30 14.82
C VAL A 30 10.09 -36.14 16.29
N THR A 31 9.83 -34.91 16.72
CA THR A 31 9.01 -34.64 17.90
C THR A 31 7.73 -33.98 17.44
N ASP A 32 6.67 -34.75 17.45
CA ASP A 32 5.29 -34.34 17.30
C ASP A 32 4.86 -33.45 18.49
N PRO A 33 4.19 -32.31 18.25
CA PRO A 33 3.20 -31.84 19.19
C PRO A 33 1.87 -31.57 18.47
N GLU A 34 1.12 -32.63 18.17
CA GLU A 34 -0.32 -32.51 17.99
C GLU A 34 -0.99 -32.27 19.36
N ALA A 35 -1.36 -31.01 19.63
CA ALA A 35 -2.61 -30.59 20.28
C ALA A 35 -2.48 -29.17 20.86
N GLY A 36 -2.64 -28.18 19.99
CA GLY A 36 -2.92 -26.80 20.34
C GLY A 36 -3.95 -26.24 19.38
N ALA A 37 -5.18 -26.74 19.45
CA ALA A 37 -6.32 -26.13 18.79
C ALA A 37 -6.62 -24.75 19.40
N GLY A 38 -6.76 -23.72 18.54
CA GLY A 38 -7.33 -22.41 18.87
C GLY A 38 -6.41 -21.26 18.47
N GLY A 39 -6.69 -20.43 17.46
CA GLY A 39 -8.00 -19.97 17.03
C GLY A 39 -8.15 -19.89 15.52
N SER A 40 -9.35 -20.26 15.10
CA SER A 40 -9.99 -19.88 13.85
C SER A 40 -9.64 -18.46 13.41
N SER A 41 -9.25 -18.31 12.16
CA SER A 41 -9.81 -17.26 11.31
C SER A 41 -10.33 -17.89 10.02
N GLY A 42 -10.99 -19.03 10.17
CA GLY A 42 -11.98 -19.52 9.21
C GLY A 42 -13.33 -18.95 9.58
N ALA A 43 -13.44 -17.62 9.67
CA ALA A 43 -14.67 -16.97 9.25
C ALA A 43 -14.44 -16.69 7.76
N PRO A 44 -15.27 -17.28 6.89
CA PRO A 44 -14.87 -17.71 5.57
C PRO A 44 -14.66 -16.49 4.69
N GLU A 45 -13.60 -16.48 3.90
CA GLU A 45 -13.61 -15.68 2.68
C GLU A 45 -14.92 -15.93 1.90
N ASP A 46 -15.53 -17.10 2.05
CA ASP A 46 -16.83 -17.45 1.51
C ASP A 46 -18.04 -16.67 2.07
N GLU A 47 -17.94 -16.04 3.24
CA GLU A 47 -18.97 -15.15 3.81
C GLU A 47 -18.77 -13.68 3.39
N LEU A 48 -17.65 -13.35 2.75
CA LEU A 48 -17.46 -12.02 2.19
C LEU A 48 -18.39 -11.82 0.98
N PRO A 49 -18.92 -10.60 0.79
CA PRO A 49 -19.61 -10.25 -0.43
C PRO A 49 -18.77 -10.56 -1.68
N ASP A 50 -19.42 -10.89 -2.80
CA ASP A 50 -18.73 -11.25 -4.06
C ASP A 50 -17.70 -10.21 -4.51
N TRP A 51 -18.02 -8.92 -4.32
CA TRP A 51 -17.10 -7.83 -4.66
C TRP A 51 -15.82 -7.87 -3.81
N ALA A 52 -15.93 -8.21 -2.52
CA ALA A 52 -14.82 -8.24 -1.59
C ALA A 52 -13.94 -9.47 -1.84
N ARG A 53 -14.54 -10.63 -2.14
CA ARG A 53 -13.80 -11.84 -2.58
C ARG A 53 -13.01 -11.56 -3.86
N LYS A 54 -13.66 -10.93 -4.85
CA LYS A 54 -13.02 -10.60 -6.14
C LYS A 54 -11.85 -9.65 -5.95
N GLU A 55 -12.01 -8.61 -5.14
CA GLU A 55 -10.92 -7.67 -4.86
C GLU A 55 -9.77 -8.33 -4.10
N LEU A 56 -10.07 -9.17 -3.11
CA LEU A 56 -9.06 -9.92 -2.37
C LEU A 56 -8.28 -10.87 -3.28
N ALA A 57 -8.96 -11.57 -4.19
CA ALA A 57 -8.33 -12.43 -5.18
C ALA A 57 -7.43 -11.63 -6.14
N LYS A 58 -7.89 -10.45 -6.59
CA LYS A 58 -7.12 -9.54 -7.44
C LYS A 58 -5.83 -9.09 -6.75
N VAL A 59 -5.94 -8.53 -5.55
CA VAL A 59 -4.80 -8.04 -4.75
C VAL A 59 -3.81 -9.18 -4.47
N ARG A 60 -4.30 -10.39 -4.18
CA ARG A 60 -3.43 -11.56 -3.99
C ARG A 60 -2.71 -11.98 -5.26
N GLY A 61 -3.39 -11.94 -6.40
CA GLY A 61 -2.79 -12.20 -7.72
C GLY A 61 -1.67 -11.21 -8.04
N GLU A 62 -1.92 -9.92 -7.78
CA GLU A 62 -0.91 -8.87 -7.93
C GLU A 62 0.28 -9.10 -6.99
N ALA A 63 0.03 -9.37 -5.71
CA ALA A 63 1.07 -9.66 -4.72
C ALA A 63 1.90 -10.92 -5.06
N ALA A 64 1.28 -11.93 -5.68
CA ALA A 64 2.02 -13.09 -6.20
C ALA A 64 2.89 -12.69 -7.39
N GLY A 65 2.36 -11.89 -8.33
CA GLY A 65 3.10 -11.36 -9.47
C GLY A 65 4.31 -10.53 -9.05
N TYR A 66 4.17 -9.64 -8.06
CA TYR A 66 5.30 -8.87 -7.53
C TYR A 66 6.38 -9.75 -6.92
N ARG A 67 6.00 -10.80 -6.18
CA ARG A 67 6.96 -11.76 -5.64
C ARG A 67 7.72 -12.52 -6.73
N THR A 68 7.08 -12.85 -7.85
CA THR A 68 7.77 -13.47 -9.00
C THR A 68 8.71 -12.48 -9.67
N ARG A 69 8.26 -11.26 -9.97
CA ARG A 69 9.09 -10.23 -10.59
C ARG A 69 10.32 -9.90 -9.76
N LEU A 70 10.17 -9.85 -8.43
CA LEU A 70 11.29 -9.65 -7.50
C LEU A 70 12.32 -10.78 -7.64
N ARG A 71 11.89 -12.04 -7.59
CA ARG A 71 12.80 -13.19 -7.76
C ARG A 71 13.47 -13.21 -9.12
N ASP A 72 12.73 -12.84 -10.18
CA ASP A 72 13.30 -12.76 -11.52
C ASP A 72 14.36 -11.66 -11.61
N ALA A 73 14.13 -10.50 -10.97
CA ALA A 73 15.10 -9.41 -10.91
C ALA A 73 16.34 -9.78 -10.08
N GLU A 74 16.17 -10.44 -8.94
CA GLU A 74 17.25 -11.01 -8.13
C GLU A 74 18.08 -12.00 -8.94
N THR A 75 17.44 -12.92 -9.65
CA THR A 75 18.13 -13.91 -10.51
C THR A 75 18.90 -13.23 -11.65
N ARG A 76 18.36 -12.16 -12.26
CA ARG A 76 19.07 -11.38 -13.30
C ARG A 76 20.29 -10.67 -12.73
N LEU A 77 20.18 -10.12 -11.51
CA LEU A 77 21.28 -9.45 -10.82
C LEU A 77 22.40 -10.44 -10.48
N ASP A 78 22.06 -11.60 -9.92
CA ASP A 78 23.01 -12.66 -9.56
C ASP A 78 23.66 -13.31 -10.80
N GLY A 79 22.92 -13.35 -11.91
CA GLY A 79 23.37 -13.91 -13.18
C GLY A 79 24.19 -12.96 -14.06
N ALA A 80 24.24 -11.67 -13.73
CA ALA A 80 25.00 -10.67 -14.48
C ALA A 80 26.50 -10.90 -14.32
N LYS A 81 27.20 -11.14 -15.44
CA LYS A 81 28.63 -11.51 -15.43
C LYS A 81 29.55 -10.36 -15.82
N SER A 82 28.98 -9.26 -16.32
CA SER A 82 29.70 -8.04 -16.65
C SER A 82 29.22 -6.88 -15.77
N ALA A 83 30.12 -5.92 -15.51
CA ALA A 83 29.78 -4.72 -14.75
C ALA A 83 28.66 -3.90 -15.43
N GLU A 84 28.64 -3.88 -16.76
CA GLU A 84 27.62 -3.19 -17.55
C GLU A 84 26.22 -3.82 -17.40
N GLU A 85 26.12 -5.15 -17.39
CA GLU A 85 24.86 -5.87 -17.14
C GLU A 85 24.36 -5.65 -15.70
N PHE A 86 25.27 -5.60 -14.73
CA PHE A 86 24.93 -5.35 -13.33
C PHE A 86 24.43 -3.92 -13.11
N GLU A 87 25.11 -2.92 -13.70
CA GLU A 87 24.65 -1.54 -13.65
C GLU A 87 23.30 -1.38 -14.34
N ALA A 88 23.09 -2.00 -15.51
CA ALA A 88 21.80 -2.00 -16.19
C ALA A 88 20.69 -2.60 -15.31
N ALA A 89 20.91 -3.80 -14.75
CA ALA A 89 19.95 -4.46 -13.86
C ALA A 89 19.65 -3.61 -12.60
N LEU A 90 20.67 -2.99 -11.99
CA LEU A 90 20.48 -2.09 -10.86
C LEU A 90 19.66 -0.85 -11.24
N THR A 91 19.90 -0.26 -12.41
CA THR A 91 19.12 0.89 -12.85
C THR A 91 17.66 0.52 -13.10
N GLU A 92 17.39 -0.65 -13.67
CA GLU A 92 16.03 -1.16 -13.87
C GLU A 92 15.31 -1.37 -12.54
N VAL A 93 15.95 -2.03 -11.57
CA VAL A 93 15.37 -2.23 -10.23
C VAL A 93 15.11 -0.90 -9.52
N LYS A 94 16.04 0.06 -9.62
CA LYS A 94 15.85 1.40 -9.04
C LYS A 94 14.69 2.14 -9.69
N GLN A 95 14.54 2.06 -11.01
CA GLN A 95 13.41 2.67 -11.72
C GLN A 95 12.08 2.03 -11.33
N GLN A 96 12.03 0.70 -11.24
CA GLN A 96 10.83 -0.02 -10.79
C GLN A 96 10.46 0.35 -9.34
N ASN A 97 11.44 0.45 -8.44
CA ASN A 97 11.19 0.91 -7.07
C ASN A 97 10.68 2.35 -7.02
N ALA A 98 11.30 3.27 -7.76
CA ALA A 98 10.85 4.67 -7.79
C ALA A 98 9.41 4.81 -8.34
N GLU A 99 9.06 4.03 -9.37
CA GLU A 99 7.69 4.00 -9.90
C GLU A 99 6.70 3.42 -8.88
N LEU A 100 7.06 2.34 -8.19
CA LEU A 100 6.23 1.75 -7.14
C LEU A 100 6.01 2.72 -5.98
N GLU A 101 7.08 3.34 -5.47
CA GLU A 101 7.02 4.37 -4.42
C GLU A 101 6.10 5.52 -4.83
N ARG A 102 6.26 6.01 -6.06
CA ARG A 102 5.38 7.05 -6.62
C ARG A 102 3.92 6.58 -6.67
N SER A 103 3.67 5.37 -7.16
CA SER A 103 2.31 4.82 -7.26
C SER A 103 1.63 4.72 -5.90
N LEU A 104 2.36 4.35 -4.85
CA LEU A 104 1.86 4.27 -3.48
C LEU A 104 1.53 5.65 -2.92
N VAL A 105 2.39 6.65 -3.14
CA VAL A 105 2.13 8.03 -2.73
C VAL A 105 0.89 8.55 -3.43
N VAL A 106 0.80 8.41 -4.76
CA VAL A 106 -0.37 8.81 -5.56
C VAL A 106 -1.65 8.13 -5.07
N ALA A 107 -1.63 6.82 -4.84
CA ALA A 107 -2.79 6.08 -4.33
C ALA A 107 -3.19 6.53 -2.93
N SER A 108 -2.22 6.81 -2.06
CA SER A 108 -2.49 7.30 -0.70
C SER A 108 -3.15 8.68 -0.70
N VAL A 109 -2.67 9.59 -1.56
CA VAL A 109 -3.25 10.93 -1.73
C VAL A 109 -4.64 10.82 -2.36
N ALA A 110 -4.81 10.03 -3.41
CA ALA A 110 -6.11 9.83 -4.05
C ALA A 110 -7.16 9.32 -3.04
N ARG A 111 -6.79 8.33 -2.21
CA ARG A 111 -7.67 7.84 -1.14
C ARG A 111 -7.97 8.89 -0.08
N ARG A 112 -6.99 9.72 0.28
CA ARG A 112 -7.15 10.80 1.28
C ARG A 112 -8.15 11.87 0.82
N PHE A 113 -8.26 12.12 -0.49
CA PHE A 113 -9.17 13.11 -1.07
C PHE A 113 -10.40 12.50 -1.75
N ASP A 114 -10.67 11.20 -1.55
CA ASP A 114 -11.78 10.45 -2.16
C ASP A 114 -11.84 10.60 -3.70
N LEU A 115 -10.67 10.63 -4.35
CA LEU A 115 -10.58 10.74 -5.80
C LEU A 115 -10.78 9.38 -6.48
N PRO A 116 -11.57 9.30 -7.56
CA PRO A 116 -11.63 8.13 -8.43
C PRO A 116 -10.26 7.75 -8.99
N GLU A 117 -10.05 6.46 -9.24
CA GLU A 117 -8.79 5.91 -9.77
C GLU A 117 -8.38 6.56 -11.11
N GLU A 118 -9.35 6.91 -11.95
CA GLU A 118 -9.12 7.62 -13.22
C GLU A 118 -8.48 9.01 -13.04
N LEU A 119 -8.74 9.68 -11.91
CA LEU A 119 -8.14 10.97 -11.56
C LEU A 119 -6.84 10.81 -10.78
N ALA A 120 -6.72 9.74 -9.98
CA ALA A 120 -5.48 9.40 -9.27
C ALA A 120 -4.29 9.30 -10.25
N GLY A 121 -4.47 8.60 -11.37
CA GLY A 121 -3.44 8.47 -12.40
C GLY A 121 -3.07 9.78 -13.12
N ARG A 122 -3.85 10.84 -12.94
CA ARG A 122 -3.61 12.17 -13.54
C ARG A 122 -3.06 13.19 -12.56
N LEU A 123 -2.82 12.81 -11.29
CA LEU A 123 -2.24 13.71 -10.30
C LEU A 123 -0.88 14.21 -10.76
N ARG A 124 -0.71 15.53 -10.71
CA ARG A 124 0.51 16.23 -11.09
C ARG A 124 1.30 16.59 -9.85
N GLY A 125 2.61 16.33 -9.92
CA GLY A 125 3.53 16.61 -8.83
C GLY A 125 4.60 15.55 -8.71
N THR A 126 5.71 15.95 -8.11
CA THR A 126 6.84 15.07 -7.74
C THR A 126 6.97 14.94 -6.24
N THR A 127 6.45 15.90 -5.48
CA THR A 127 6.42 15.88 -4.02
C THR A 127 5.02 15.50 -3.52
N PRO A 128 4.92 14.92 -2.31
CA PRO A 128 3.62 14.63 -1.71
C PRO A 128 2.77 15.89 -1.57
N GLU A 129 3.35 17.04 -1.24
CA GLU A 129 2.62 18.30 -1.08
C GLU A 129 2.01 18.81 -2.39
N GLU A 130 2.74 18.69 -3.51
CA GLU A 130 2.24 19.04 -4.83
C GLU A 130 1.07 18.13 -5.22
N LEU A 131 1.19 16.83 -4.96
CA LEU A 131 0.13 15.85 -5.23
C LEU A 131 -1.11 16.13 -4.38
N GLU A 132 -0.96 16.49 -3.11
CA GLU A 132 -2.09 16.85 -2.24
C GLU A 132 -2.79 18.13 -2.71
N ALA A 133 -2.03 19.13 -3.17
CA ALA A 133 -2.60 20.38 -3.69
C ALA A 133 -3.39 20.16 -4.98
N ASP A 134 -2.86 19.36 -5.90
CA ASP A 134 -3.55 18.99 -7.14
C ASP A 134 -4.79 18.13 -6.84
N ALA A 135 -4.67 17.17 -5.92
CA ALA A 135 -5.77 16.33 -5.48
C ALA A 135 -6.92 17.14 -4.87
N LYS A 136 -6.60 18.12 -4.02
CA LYS A 136 -7.58 19.05 -3.45
C LYS A 136 -8.27 19.88 -4.53
N SER A 137 -7.52 20.29 -5.56
CA SER A 137 -8.07 21.04 -6.69
C SER A 137 -9.07 20.19 -7.48
N LEU A 138 -8.72 18.93 -7.78
CA LEU A 138 -9.62 17.99 -8.46
C LEU A 138 -10.85 17.64 -7.61
N GLN A 139 -10.68 17.45 -6.30
CA GLN A 139 -11.78 17.17 -5.38
C GLN A 139 -12.82 18.29 -5.39
N SER A 140 -12.37 19.55 -5.44
CA SER A 140 -13.28 20.71 -5.48
C SER A 140 -14.18 20.76 -6.72
N LEU A 141 -13.74 20.13 -7.82
CA LEU A 141 -14.52 20.02 -9.06
C LEU A 141 -15.50 18.85 -9.03
N LEU A 142 -15.20 17.82 -8.23
CA LEU A 142 -16.04 16.63 -8.07
C LEU A 142 -17.13 16.82 -7.02
N ALA A 143 -16.84 17.55 -5.95
CA ALA A 143 -17.79 17.79 -4.89
C ALA A 143 -18.97 18.60 -5.44
N PRO A 144 -20.22 18.10 -5.36
CA PRO A 144 -21.37 18.92 -5.70
C PRO A 144 -21.34 20.14 -4.80
N LYS A 145 -21.32 21.34 -5.40
CA LYS A 145 -21.42 22.59 -4.65
C LYS A 145 -22.74 22.54 -3.90
N ALA A 146 -22.68 22.28 -2.59
CA ALA A 146 -23.87 22.22 -1.75
C ALA A 146 -24.62 23.55 -1.95
N PRO A 147 -25.90 23.52 -2.41
CA PRO A 147 -26.67 24.74 -2.51
C PRO A 147 -26.75 25.36 -1.10
N SER A 148 -26.51 26.67 -1.02
CA SER A 148 -26.49 27.41 0.25
C SER A 148 -27.79 27.31 1.04
N ALA A 149 -28.88 26.86 0.39
CA ALA A 149 -30.08 26.38 1.04
C ALA A 149 -30.75 25.31 0.18
N LEU A 150 -31.02 24.13 0.76
CA LEU A 150 -32.04 23.20 0.26
C LEU A 150 -33.42 23.68 0.74
N GLY A 151 -33.73 24.94 0.48
CA GLY A 151 -34.94 25.61 0.96
C GLY A 151 -35.92 25.80 -0.18
N GLY A 152 -36.55 24.71 -0.64
CA GLY A 152 -37.70 24.79 -1.57
C GLY A 152 -39.01 25.17 -0.87
N GLY A 153 -38.94 25.82 0.29
CA GLY A 153 -40.08 26.22 1.09
C GLY A 153 -39.93 27.68 1.51
N LEU A 154 -41.04 28.42 1.49
CA LEU A 154 -41.14 29.73 2.10
C LEU A 154 -40.65 29.63 3.55
N ASP A 155 -39.74 30.51 3.96
CA ASP A 155 -39.30 30.58 5.34
C ASP A 155 -40.53 30.93 6.21
N PRO A 156 -40.91 30.10 7.20
CA PRO A 156 -42.07 30.39 8.05
C PRO A 156 -41.88 31.66 8.89
N SER A 157 -40.66 32.20 8.98
CA SER A 157 -40.38 33.50 9.60
C SER A 157 -40.53 34.69 8.64
N GLU A 158 -40.53 34.45 7.33
CA GLU A 158 -40.95 35.40 6.28
C GLU A 158 -42.43 35.18 5.91
N GLY A 159 -43.19 34.49 6.77
CA GLY A 159 -44.63 34.46 6.66
C GLY A 159 -45.17 35.87 6.80
N ASP A 160 -45.75 36.41 5.74
CA ASP A 160 -46.74 37.46 5.83
C ASP A 160 -47.87 36.93 6.74
N ASP A 161 -47.74 37.19 8.05
CA ASP A 161 -48.76 37.00 9.07
C ASP A 161 -49.83 38.11 8.95
N ASP A 162 -50.20 38.46 7.71
CA ASP A 162 -51.31 39.37 7.42
C ASP A 162 -52.68 38.66 7.58
N GLY A 163 -52.64 37.34 7.82
CA GLY A 163 -53.79 36.48 7.95
C GLY A 163 -54.59 36.37 6.65
N GLU A 164 -54.01 36.64 5.48
CA GLU A 164 -54.61 36.42 4.15
C GLU A 164 -55.04 34.95 3.99
N MET A 165 -54.31 34.03 4.65
CA MET A 165 -54.57 32.58 4.68
C MET A 165 -55.27 32.08 5.96
N ASP A 166 -55.94 32.95 6.75
CA ASP A 166 -56.78 32.52 7.87
C ASP A 166 -58.07 31.85 7.35
N PRO A 167 -58.37 30.59 7.72
CA PRO A 167 -59.58 29.88 7.26
C PRO A 167 -60.88 30.64 7.58
N ARG A 168 -60.93 31.43 8.66
CA ARG A 168 -62.11 32.23 9.02
C ARG A 168 -62.30 33.43 8.08
N LYS A 169 -61.21 34.08 7.66
CA LYS A 169 -61.24 35.18 6.69
C LYS A 169 -61.58 34.66 5.29
N LEU A 170 -61.00 33.53 4.88
CA LEU A 170 -61.31 32.87 3.60
C LEU A 170 -62.78 32.46 3.49
N ALA A 171 -63.34 31.82 4.53
CA ALA A 171 -64.75 31.42 4.56
C ALA A 171 -65.72 32.62 4.51
N ARG A 172 -65.31 33.77 5.05
CA ARG A 172 -66.08 35.02 4.96
C ARG A 172 -65.98 35.66 3.58
N ARG A 173 -64.80 35.59 2.93
CA ARG A 173 -64.57 36.09 1.57
C ARG A 173 -65.37 35.30 0.53
N THR A 174 -65.41 33.97 0.64
CA THR A 174 -66.14 33.11 -0.31
C THR A 174 -67.65 33.10 -0.13
N ARG A 175 -68.16 33.51 1.05
CA ARG A 175 -69.60 33.64 1.33
C ARG A 175 -70.20 34.97 0.83
N ARG A 176 -69.38 35.91 0.36
CA ARG A 176 -69.85 37.16 -0.27
C ARG A 176 -69.84 37.07 -1.80
N PHE A 177 -70.39 35.98 -2.33
CA PHE A 177 -70.81 35.86 -3.73
C PHE A 177 -72.21 35.25 -3.76
#